data_AF-A0A961XKA5-F1
#
_entry.id   AF-A0A961XKA5-F1
#
_cell.length_a   1.000
_cell.length_b   1.000
_cell.length_c   1.000
_cell.angle_alpha   90.00
_cell.angle_beta   90.00
_cell.angle_gamma   90.00
#
_symmetry.space_group_name_H-M   'P 1'
#
loop_
_entity.id
_entity.type
_entity.pdbx_description
1 polymer ?
#
loop_
_entity_poly.entity_id
_entity_poly.type
_entity_poly.pdbx_seq_one_letter_code
_entity_poly.pdbx_strand_id
1 'polypeptide(L)'
;MTNRTQMLAVGLSGVVGRIAVFCAVLLLGLGQAAIARPVVAHSYKMAGDDTRVRLVMQFDREPEANWFLLRGPHRLVIDIAEGRFALDEDATAARGLVTDIRYGNVADDRGRMILSLNGPFAVEAFDILENTSSAGYRLVADLVATSSAAFEQALADQVTTTGSTRSTPKGDRVVKGNETADQRFTIVIDAGHGGIDSGARGVAGALEKDVTLTFATELKDALEKLDVFRVRMTRDDDTFLRLDERVRIARQHGANLFISVHADTIRYKGVRGATVYTV
;
A
#
# COMPACT_ATOMS: atom_id res chain seq x y z
N MET A 1 -29.92 -68.07 57.26
CA MET A 1 -31.15 -68.03 58.08
C MET A 1 -31.97 -66.83 57.65
N THR A 2 -33.20 -67.08 57.19
CA THR A 2 -34.39 -66.19 57.20
C THR A 2 -34.23 -64.77 56.60
N ASN A 3 -34.56 -64.51 55.33
CA ASN A 3 -35.87 -64.53 54.65
C ASN A 3 -36.82 -63.41 55.10
N ARG A 4 -37.08 -62.41 54.22
CA ARG A 4 -38.33 -61.64 54.12
C ARG A 4 -38.34 -60.83 52.80
N THR A 5 -38.99 -61.32 51.75
CA THR A 5 -40.40 -61.14 51.34
C THR A 5 -40.61 -59.93 50.40
N GLN A 6 -41.13 -60.26 49.22
CA GLN A 6 -41.54 -59.46 48.08
C GLN A 6 -42.57 -58.37 48.41
N MET A 7 -42.66 -57.30 47.59
CA MET A 7 -43.81 -57.08 46.70
C MET A 7 -43.65 -55.85 45.79
N LEU A 8 -44.19 -56.01 44.59
CA LEU A 8 -44.33 -55.03 43.50
C LEU A 8 -45.13 -53.78 43.92
N ALA A 9 -44.81 -52.66 43.28
CA ALA A 9 -45.78 -51.64 42.92
C ALA A 9 -45.53 -51.17 41.48
N VAL A 10 -46.43 -51.57 40.57
CA VAL A 10 -46.63 -50.96 39.25
C VAL A 10 -47.52 -49.73 39.46
N GLY A 11 -47.18 -48.60 38.84
CA GLY A 11 -47.99 -47.38 38.91
C GLY A 11 -47.64 -46.41 37.80
N LEU A 12 -48.45 -46.45 36.74
CA LEU A 12 -48.40 -45.65 35.53
C LEU A 12 -48.72 -44.17 35.79
N SER A 13 -48.25 -43.31 34.87
CA SER A 13 -48.83 -42.01 34.48
C SER A 13 -48.79 -40.83 35.47
N GLY A 14 -48.07 -39.79 35.07
CA GLY A 14 -48.10 -38.47 35.68
C GLY A 14 -47.35 -37.46 34.83
N VAL A 15 -48.00 -37.00 33.76
CA VAL A 15 -47.58 -35.84 32.96
C VAL A 15 -47.59 -34.59 33.86
N VAL A 16 -46.69 -33.65 33.52
CA VAL A 16 -46.55 -32.29 34.05
C VAL A 16 -45.59 -32.13 35.24
N GLY A 17 -44.45 -31.52 34.93
CA GLY A 17 -43.79 -30.60 35.84
C GLY A 17 -42.37 -30.99 36.24
N ARG A 18 -41.38 -30.50 35.49
CA ARG A 18 -40.21 -29.77 36.03
C ARG A 18 -39.28 -29.30 34.91
N ILE A 19 -39.47 -28.03 34.59
CA ILE A 19 -38.45 -27.13 34.04
C ILE A 19 -37.22 -27.24 34.93
N ALA A 20 -36.11 -27.78 34.42
CA ALA A 20 -34.71 -27.50 34.83
C ALA A 20 -33.79 -28.68 34.45
N VAL A 21 -33.30 -28.69 33.21
CA VAL A 21 -31.95 -29.20 32.88
C VAL A 21 -31.42 -28.28 31.77
N PHE A 22 -31.16 -27.02 32.12
CA PHE A 22 -29.80 -26.49 32.26
C PHE A 22 -28.89 -26.91 31.11
N CYS A 23 -28.84 -25.99 30.13
CA CYS A 23 -27.93 -25.91 29.00
C CYS A 23 -26.60 -26.63 29.21
N ALA A 24 -26.44 -27.77 28.56
CA ALA A 24 -25.14 -28.37 28.33
C ALA A 24 -24.34 -27.45 27.39
N VAL A 25 -23.61 -26.52 28.01
CA VAL A 25 -22.28 -26.03 27.65
C VAL A 25 -21.91 -26.26 26.19
N LEU A 26 -22.52 -25.47 25.30
CA LEU A 26 -21.85 -25.07 24.07
C LEU A 26 -20.92 -23.93 24.47
N LEU A 27 -19.76 -24.27 25.04
CA LEU A 27 -18.61 -23.36 25.12
C LEU A 27 -18.17 -23.14 23.68
N LEU A 28 -18.85 -22.20 23.02
CA LEU A 28 -18.37 -21.46 21.88
C LEU A 28 -16.99 -20.94 22.25
N GLY A 29 -15.96 -21.66 21.83
CA GLY A 29 -14.64 -21.10 21.61
C GLY A 29 -14.73 -20.08 20.49
N LEU A 30 -15.39 -18.95 20.77
CA LEU A 30 -15.15 -17.71 20.06
C LEU A 30 -13.74 -17.31 20.48
N GLY A 31 -12.75 -17.88 19.80
CA GLY A 31 -11.44 -17.26 19.72
C GLY A 31 -11.72 -15.85 19.21
N GLN A 32 -11.64 -14.87 20.10
CA GLN A 32 -11.55 -13.49 19.67
C GLN A 32 -10.28 -13.46 18.82
N ALA A 33 -10.45 -13.41 17.49
CA ALA A 33 -9.38 -13.00 16.62
C ALA A 33 -8.96 -11.63 17.16
N ALA A 34 -7.81 -11.58 17.82
CA ALA A 34 -7.25 -10.33 18.27
C ALA A 34 -7.06 -9.51 17.00
N ILE A 35 -7.87 -8.48 16.81
CA ILE A 35 -7.68 -7.54 15.71
C ILE A 35 -6.29 -6.96 15.94
N ALA A 36 -5.35 -7.33 15.06
CA ALA A 36 -3.99 -6.83 15.11
C ALA A 36 -4.08 -5.30 15.08
N ARG A 37 -3.64 -4.66 16.16
CA ARG A 37 -3.64 -3.19 16.21
C ARG A 37 -2.54 -2.72 15.27
N PRO A 38 -2.77 -1.66 14.48
CA PRO A 38 -1.71 -1.14 13.62
C PRO A 38 -0.57 -0.57 14.46
N VAL A 39 0.66 -0.67 13.97
CA VAL A 39 1.82 0.04 14.53
C VAL A 39 1.61 1.53 14.31
N VAL A 40 1.86 2.34 15.34
CA VAL A 40 1.52 3.76 15.33
C VAL A 40 2.79 4.59 15.35
N ALA A 41 3.01 5.40 14.33
CA ALA A 41 3.96 6.49 14.38
C ALA A 41 3.31 7.67 15.13
N HIS A 42 3.74 7.96 16.35
CA HIS A 42 3.15 9.01 17.21
C HIS A 42 4.00 10.27 17.34
N SER A 43 5.21 10.26 16.79
CA SER A 43 6.08 11.43 16.78
C SER A 43 6.90 11.50 15.51
N TYR A 44 7.13 12.73 15.07
CA TYR A 44 7.98 13.08 13.95
C TYR A 44 8.89 14.22 14.39
N LYS A 45 10.18 14.13 14.03
CA LYS A 45 11.15 15.21 14.16
C LYS A 45 12.04 15.22 12.94
N MET A 46 12.29 16.40 12.40
CA MET A 46 13.24 16.61 11.32
C MET A 46 14.17 17.77 11.66
N ALA A 47 15.46 17.55 11.44
CA ALA A 47 16.51 18.54 11.63
C ALA A 47 17.49 18.46 10.46
N GLY A 48 18.01 19.60 10.03
CA GLY A 48 18.93 19.67 8.91
C GLY A 48 18.82 20.95 8.11
N ASP A 49 19.57 20.99 7.03
CA ASP A 49 19.68 22.07 6.06
C ASP A 49 19.59 21.51 4.62
N ASP A 50 19.93 22.34 3.63
CA ASP A 50 19.86 21.98 2.21
C ASP A 50 20.91 20.92 1.78
N THR A 51 21.84 20.56 2.67
CA THR A 51 22.89 19.56 2.39
C THR A 51 22.63 18.23 3.08
N ARG A 52 22.08 18.25 4.30
CA ARG A 52 21.80 17.05 5.08
C ARG A 52 20.54 17.24 5.93
N VAL A 53 19.68 16.22 5.92
CA VAL A 53 18.47 16.15 6.75
C VAL A 53 18.43 14.81 7.48
N ARG A 54 18.14 14.86 8.77
CA ARG A 54 17.81 13.68 9.58
C ARG A 54 16.34 13.69 9.93
N LEU A 55 15.65 12.62 9.55
CA LEU A 55 14.30 12.30 9.97
C LEU A 55 14.35 11.33 11.16
N VAL A 56 13.57 11.60 12.20
CA VAL A 56 13.33 10.68 13.31
C VAL A 56 11.83 10.54 13.51
N MET A 57 11.33 9.30 13.45
CA MET A 57 9.94 8.98 13.81
C MET A 57 9.91 8.02 14.99
N GLN A 58 9.02 8.23 15.94
CA GLN A 58 8.82 7.30 17.06
C GLN A 58 7.58 6.45 16.84
N PHE A 59 7.71 5.17 17.19
CA PHE A 59 6.68 4.16 17.07
C PHE A 59 6.41 3.47 18.40
N ASP A 60 5.17 3.04 18.61
CA ASP A 60 4.75 2.30 19.80
C ASP A 60 5.34 0.87 19.86
N ARG A 61 5.60 0.27 18.69
CA ARG A 61 6.20 -1.06 18.50
C ARG A 61 7.15 -1.04 17.30
N GLU A 62 7.89 -2.12 17.11
CA GLU A 62 8.82 -2.26 15.99
C GLU A 62 8.06 -2.16 14.65
N PRO A 63 8.36 -1.16 13.80
CA PRO A 63 7.70 -1.04 12.51
C PRO A 63 8.34 -1.96 11.47
N GLU A 64 7.51 -2.66 10.68
CA GLU A 64 7.97 -3.26 9.43
C GLU A 64 8.03 -2.18 8.33
N ALA A 65 9.17 -1.50 8.24
CA ALA A 65 9.37 -0.40 7.29
C ALA A 65 10.08 -0.84 6.01
N ASN A 66 9.59 -0.36 4.88
CA ASN A 66 10.28 -0.44 3.58
C ASN A 66 10.40 0.96 3.01
N TRP A 67 11.43 1.24 2.22
CA TRP A 67 11.57 2.53 1.58
C TRP A 67 12.02 2.38 0.12
N PHE A 68 11.68 3.39 -0.68
CA PHE A 68 12.09 3.46 -2.07
C PHE A 68 12.10 4.89 -2.61
N LEU A 69 12.87 5.10 -3.67
CA LEU A 69 13.06 6.36 -4.38
C LEU A 69 12.11 6.48 -5.57
N LEU A 70 11.67 7.70 -5.88
CA LEU A 70 10.94 8.03 -7.11
C LEU A 70 11.57 9.23 -7.82
N ARG A 71 11.44 9.24 -9.16
CA ARG A 71 11.75 10.40 -10.01
C ARG A 71 10.55 11.36 -10.11
N GLY A 72 10.86 12.62 -10.44
CA GLY A 72 9.90 13.66 -10.86
C GLY A 72 8.72 13.93 -9.91
N PRO A 73 8.89 14.70 -8.82
CA PRO A 73 10.14 15.22 -8.23
C PRO A 73 10.94 14.12 -7.49
N HIS A 74 12.17 14.43 -7.07
CA HIS A 74 13.00 13.55 -6.23
C HIS A 74 12.26 13.27 -4.92
N ARG A 75 11.90 12.01 -4.68
CA ARG A 75 11.10 11.63 -3.53
C ARG A 75 11.67 10.40 -2.84
N LEU A 76 11.62 10.42 -1.50
CA LEU A 76 11.75 9.22 -0.66
C LEU A 76 10.36 8.80 -0.21
N VAL A 77 10.01 7.54 -0.43
CA VAL A 77 8.79 6.93 0.10
C VAL A 77 9.16 5.95 1.19
N ILE A 78 8.43 6.00 2.30
CA ILE A 78 8.55 5.11 3.45
C ILE A 78 7.19 4.47 3.67
N ASP A 79 7.11 3.15 3.50
CA ASP A 79 5.94 2.32 3.75
C ASP A 79 6.11 1.60 5.08
N ILE A 80 5.07 1.63 5.92
CA ILE A 80 4.98 0.88 7.17
C ILE A 80 3.86 -0.16 7.00
N ALA A 81 4.22 -1.44 7.02
CA ALA A 81 3.22 -2.51 6.97
C ALA A 81 2.40 -2.52 8.26
N GLU A 82 1.08 -2.68 8.13
CA GLU A 82 0.12 -2.60 9.24
C GLU A 82 0.33 -1.35 10.10
N GLY A 83 0.76 -0.25 9.47
CA GLY A 83 1.15 0.98 10.13
C GLY A 83 0.17 2.12 9.91
N ARG A 84 0.13 3.07 10.85
CA ARG A 84 -0.53 4.36 10.65
C ARG A 84 0.29 5.51 11.22
N PHE A 85 0.11 6.69 10.63
CA PHE A 85 0.71 7.93 11.10
C PHE A 85 -0.30 8.69 11.96
N ALA A 86 -0.01 8.81 13.25
CA ALA A 86 -0.75 9.62 14.23
C ALA A 86 0.10 10.85 14.58
N LEU A 87 0.44 11.64 13.57
CA LEU A 87 1.31 12.80 13.69
C LEU A 87 0.47 14.07 13.84
N ASP A 88 1.01 15.03 14.58
CA ASP A 88 0.45 16.37 14.64
C ASP A 88 0.84 17.11 13.33
N GLU A 89 -0.16 17.60 12.59
CA GLU A 89 0.06 18.32 11.32
C GLU A 89 0.96 19.54 11.51
N ASP A 90 0.83 20.26 12.62
CA ASP A 90 1.65 21.45 12.93
C ASP A 90 3.09 21.08 13.30
N ALA A 91 3.31 19.85 13.78
CA ALA A 91 4.64 19.33 14.11
C ALA A 91 5.36 18.73 12.89
N THR A 92 4.63 18.47 11.79
CA THR A 92 5.15 17.76 10.60
C THR A 92 5.65 18.74 9.54
N ALA A 93 6.62 19.57 9.91
CA ALA A 93 7.22 20.54 8.99
C ALA A 93 8.38 19.93 8.18
N ALA A 94 8.39 20.24 6.88
CA ALA A 94 9.54 20.04 6.00
C ALA A 94 10.68 21.00 6.38
N ARG A 95 11.93 20.56 6.24
CA ARG A 95 13.12 21.38 6.52
C ARG A 95 14.27 21.07 5.56
N GLY A 96 15.03 22.11 5.22
CA GLY A 96 16.25 21.99 4.43
C GLY A 96 16.01 21.33 3.08
N LEU A 97 16.74 20.23 2.84
CA LEU A 97 16.63 19.44 1.62
C LEU A 97 15.21 18.90 1.34
N VAL A 98 14.38 18.73 2.37
CA VAL A 98 12.99 18.28 2.22
C VAL A 98 12.07 19.49 2.05
N THR A 99 11.28 19.51 0.98
CA THR A 99 10.39 20.62 0.61
C THR A 99 8.93 20.37 0.89
N ASP A 100 8.50 19.11 0.88
CA ASP A 100 7.12 18.73 1.12
C ASP A 100 7.08 17.36 1.81
N ILE A 101 6.10 17.17 2.69
CA ILE A 101 5.88 15.91 3.41
C ILE A 101 4.42 15.57 3.31
N ARG A 102 4.15 14.35 2.86
CA ARG A 102 2.80 13.82 2.78
C ARG A 102 2.76 12.48 3.48
N TYR A 103 1.73 12.22 4.24
CA TYR A 103 1.54 10.92 4.85
C TYR A 103 0.06 10.56 4.91
N GLY A 104 -0.23 9.27 5.00
CA GLY A 104 -1.58 8.75 5.10
C GLY A 104 -1.61 7.23 5.03
N ASN A 105 -2.80 6.66 5.08
CA ASN A 105 -2.99 5.22 4.89
C ASN A 105 -3.20 4.93 3.39
N VAL A 106 -2.55 3.87 2.90
CA VAL A 106 -2.65 3.34 1.53
C VAL A 106 -3.28 1.95 1.64
N ALA A 107 -4.58 1.84 1.37
CA ALA A 107 -5.42 0.71 1.77
C ALA A 107 -5.52 0.53 3.30
N ASP A 108 -6.40 -0.35 3.77
CA ASP A 108 -6.82 -0.42 5.19
C ASP A 108 -5.66 -0.66 6.18
N ASP A 109 -4.53 -1.25 5.74
CA ASP A 109 -3.46 -1.73 6.62
C ASP A 109 -2.03 -1.29 6.22
N ARG A 110 -1.82 -0.15 5.55
CA ARG A 110 -0.45 0.33 5.28
C ARG A 110 -0.31 1.83 5.42
N GLY A 111 0.63 2.28 6.24
CA GLY A 111 1.00 3.68 6.32
C GLY A 111 2.01 4.01 5.22
N ARG A 112 1.81 5.10 4.49
CA ARG A 112 2.84 5.67 3.60
C ARG A 112 3.19 7.10 4.00
N MET A 113 4.48 7.40 4.08
CA MET A 113 5.03 8.74 4.13
C MET A 113 5.87 9.00 2.87
N ILE A 114 5.72 10.18 2.28
CA ILE A 114 6.46 10.64 1.12
C ILE A 114 7.13 11.96 1.49
N LEU A 115 8.45 12.01 1.33
CA LEU A 115 9.24 13.22 1.41
C LEU A 115 9.57 13.66 -0.02
N SER A 116 9.23 14.88 -0.39
CA SER A 116 9.73 15.50 -1.62
C SER A 116 10.98 16.32 -1.30
N LEU A 117 12.01 16.21 -2.13
CA LEU A 117 13.31 16.82 -1.88
C LEU A 117 13.71 17.80 -2.99
N ASN A 118 14.43 18.86 -2.61
CA ASN A 118 14.99 19.87 -3.50
C ASN A 118 16.26 19.37 -4.20
N GLY A 119 16.11 18.38 -5.07
CA GLY A 119 17.19 17.83 -5.86
C GLY A 119 17.57 16.38 -5.50
N PRO A 120 18.60 15.84 -6.16
CA PRO A 120 19.05 14.47 -5.94
C PRO A 120 19.61 14.30 -4.54
N PHE A 121 19.33 13.17 -3.91
CA PHE A 121 19.78 12.85 -2.56
C PHE A 121 20.17 11.38 -2.42
N ALA A 122 21.01 11.06 -1.44
CA ALA A 122 21.30 9.70 -1.02
C ALA A 122 20.63 9.43 0.34
N VAL A 123 20.21 8.18 0.56
CA VAL A 123 19.83 7.68 1.88
C VAL A 123 21.07 7.04 2.49
N GLU A 124 21.77 7.76 3.38
CA GLU A 124 22.99 7.27 4.03
C GLU A 124 22.70 6.33 5.21
N ALA A 125 21.57 6.55 5.89
CA ALA A 125 21.12 5.71 6.99
C ALA A 125 19.60 5.52 6.92
N PHE A 126 19.14 4.32 7.27
CA PHE A 126 17.74 3.99 7.45
C PHE A 126 17.64 2.88 8.50
N ASP A 127 17.62 3.28 9.77
CA ASP A 127 17.74 2.37 10.90
C ASP A 127 16.46 2.35 11.72
N ILE A 128 16.02 1.16 12.12
CA ILE A 128 15.00 0.97 13.14
C ILE A 128 15.71 0.56 14.42
N LEU A 129 15.52 1.33 15.48
CA LEU A 129 16.24 1.18 16.75
C LEU A 129 15.24 1.16 17.91
N GLU A 130 15.45 0.26 18.87
CA GLU A 130 14.73 0.29 20.14
C GLU A 130 15.11 1.56 20.94
N ASN A 131 14.14 2.14 21.65
CA ASN A 131 14.36 3.29 22.50
C ASN A 131 15.07 2.89 23.79
N THR A 132 16.15 3.60 24.13
CA THR A 132 16.96 3.27 25.32
C THR A 132 16.40 3.85 26.61
N SER A 133 15.60 4.92 26.52
CA SER A 133 15.09 5.70 27.67
C SER A 133 13.56 5.72 27.78
N SER A 134 12.86 5.06 26.87
CA SER A 134 11.39 4.97 26.84
C SER A 134 10.98 3.70 26.10
N ALA A 135 9.74 3.25 26.28
CA ALA A 135 9.21 2.15 25.48
C ALA A 135 9.06 2.54 24.00
N GLY A 136 9.10 1.54 23.13
CA GLY A 136 8.88 1.71 21.69
C GLY A 136 10.17 1.82 20.89
N TYR A 137 10.01 2.20 19.63
CA TYR A 137 11.07 2.17 18.63
C TYR A 137 11.20 3.54 17.97
N ARG A 138 12.34 3.79 17.33
CA ARG A 138 12.55 4.95 16.47
C ARG A 138 13.10 4.52 15.12
N LEU A 139 12.55 5.09 14.06
CA LEU A 139 13.12 5.05 12.73
C LEU A 139 13.97 6.31 12.53
N VAL A 140 15.23 6.13 12.15
CA VAL A 140 16.15 7.22 11.81
C VAL A 140 16.52 7.10 10.35
N ALA A 141 16.27 8.16 9.57
CA ALA A 141 16.69 8.23 8.18
C ALA A 141 17.55 9.47 7.93
N ASP A 142 18.76 9.28 7.38
CA ASP A 142 19.69 10.35 7.03
C ASP A 142 19.73 10.53 5.52
N LEU A 143 19.38 11.73 5.09
CA LEU A 143 19.29 12.14 3.69
C LEU A 143 20.36 13.19 3.42
N VAL A 144 21.12 12.99 2.36
CA VAL A 144 22.23 13.90 1.99
C VAL A 144 22.11 14.29 0.53
N ALA A 145 22.23 15.58 0.22
CA ALA A 145 22.25 16.06 -1.16
C ALA A 145 23.38 15.39 -1.94
N THR A 146 23.08 14.90 -3.15
CA THR A 146 24.05 14.18 -3.97
C THR A 146 23.96 14.59 -5.43
N SER A 147 24.83 14.02 -6.26
CA SER A 147 24.81 14.24 -7.71
C SER A 147 23.64 13.51 -8.36
N SER A 148 23.13 14.05 -9.47
CA SER A 148 22.10 13.36 -10.28
C SER A 148 22.56 11.96 -10.69
N ALA A 149 23.83 11.79 -11.08
CA ALA A 149 24.36 10.49 -11.48
C ALA A 149 24.25 9.44 -10.35
N ALA A 150 24.58 9.81 -9.12
CA ALA A 150 24.48 8.92 -7.96
C ALA A 150 23.03 8.56 -7.63
N PHE A 151 22.10 9.51 -7.73
CA PHE A 151 20.67 9.25 -7.52
C PHE A 151 20.09 8.33 -8.60
N GLU A 152 20.47 8.56 -9.86
CA GLU A 152 20.06 7.74 -10.99
C GLU A 152 20.58 6.30 -10.88
N GLN A 153 21.80 6.13 -10.39
CA GLN A 153 22.35 4.81 -10.07
C GLN A 153 21.57 4.11 -8.96
N ALA A 154 21.28 4.81 -7.85
CA ALA A 154 20.50 4.24 -6.75
C ALA A 154 19.09 3.80 -7.19
N LEU A 155 18.45 4.54 -8.09
CA LEU A 155 17.18 4.14 -8.71
C LEU A 155 17.30 2.89 -9.57
N ALA A 156 18.37 2.75 -10.35
CA ALA A 156 18.61 1.56 -11.16
C ALA A 156 18.86 0.32 -10.27
N ASP A 157 19.63 0.48 -9.20
CA ASP A 157 19.89 -0.57 -8.22
C ASP A 157 18.59 -1.00 -7.52
N GLN A 158 17.75 -0.04 -7.13
CA GLN A 158 16.45 -0.29 -6.53
C GLN A 158 15.51 -1.10 -7.45
N VAL A 159 15.46 -0.80 -8.75
CA VAL A 159 14.64 -1.58 -9.69
C VAL A 159 15.09 -3.04 -9.72
N THR A 160 16.40 -3.27 -9.65
CA THR A 160 17.00 -4.61 -9.66
C THR A 160 16.72 -5.37 -8.36
N THR A 161 16.81 -4.69 -7.20
CA THR A 161 16.57 -5.31 -5.89
C THR A 161 15.09 -5.50 -5.60
N THR A 162 14.23 -4.53 -5.89
CA THR A 162 12.77 -4.62 -5.69
C THR A 162 12.11 -5.63 -6.65
N GLY A 163 12.71 -5.87 -7.82
CA GLY A 163 12.37 -7.00 -8.69
C GLY A 163 12.76 -8.37 -8.13
N SER A 164 13.61 -8.42 -7.10
CA SER A 164 14.20 -9.63 -6.51
C SER A 164 13.88 -9.87 -5.02
N THR A 165 13.26 -8.93 -4.31
CA THR A 165 12.86 -9.10 -2.89
C THR A 165 11.34 -9.16 -2.68
N ARG A 166 10.72 -10.12 -3.37
CA ARG A 166 9.79 -11.11 -2.77
C ARG A 166 9.96 -12.44 -3.49
N SER A 167 11.17 -12.99 -3.47
CA SER A 167 11.34 -14.43 -3.59
C SER A 167 11.16 -15.02 -2.20
N THR A 168 9.91 -15.30 -1.82
CA THR A 168 9.69 -16.49 -0.98
C THR A 168 10.42 -17.65 -1.64
N PRO A 169 11.14 -18.53 -0.93
CA PRO A 169 11.70 -19.72 -1.54
C PRO A 169 10.55 -20.56 -2.12
N LYS A 170 10.33 -20.48 -3.43
CA LYS A 170 9.36 -21.33 -4.11
C LYS A 170 10.09 -22.58 -4.59
N GLY A 171 10.36 -23.46 -3.64
CA GLY A 171 10.16 -24.88 -3.92
C GLY A 171 8.71 -25.05 -4.38
N ASP A 172 8.53 -25.72 -5.50
CA ASP A 172 7.26 -26.14 -6.09
C ASP A 172 6.17 -25.07 -6.27
N ARG A 173 6.02 -24.64 -7.52
CA ARG A 173 4.78 -24.86 -8.28
C ARG A 173 4.98 -24.30 -9.69
N VAL A 174 5.48 -25.17 -10.57
CA VAL A 174 5.12 -25.15 -11.98
C VAL A 174 3.64 -25.53 -12.01
N VAL A 175 2.74 -24.55 -11.96
CA VAL A 175 1.37 -24.79 -12.41
C VAL A 175 1.42 -24.72 -13.93
N LYS A 176 1.59 -25.89 -14.56
CA LYS A 176 1.09 -26.10 -15.92
C LYS A 176 -0.42 -25.98 -15.85
N GLY A 177 -0.93 -24.76 -16.00
CA GLY A 177 -2.34 -24.50 -16.22
C GLY A 177 -2.62 -24.60 -17.71
N ASN A 178 -3.20 -25.71 -18.12
CA ASN A 178 -3.73 -25.91 -19.46
C ASN A 178 -5.16 -25.33 -19.45
N GLU A 179 -5.31 -24.07 -19.85
CA GLU A 179 -6.60 -23.41 -20.02
C GLU A 179 -6.55 -22.71 -21.37
N THR A 180 -7.55 -22.94 -22.21
CA THR A 180 -7.69 -22.38 -23.56
C THR A 180 -7.44 -20.88 -23.55
N ALA A 181 -6.25 -20.46 -23.99
CA ALA A 181 -5.83 -19.06 -23.94
C ALA A 181 -6.73 -18.26 -24.87
N ASP A 182 -7.69 -17.53 -24.31
CA ASP A 182 -8.34 -16.42 -24.99
C ASP A 182 -7.22 -15.47 -25.47
N GLN A 183 -6.96 -15.52 -26.79
CA GLN A 183 -5.86 -14.88 -27.51
C GLN A 183 -6.14 -13.42 -27.86
N ARG A 184 -7.19 -12.81 -27.29
CA ARG A 184 -7.51 -11.41 -27.55
C ARG A 184 -6.33 -10.50 -27.22
N PHE A 185 -6.11 -9.53 -28.09
CA PHE A 185 -5.05 -8.53 -27.92
C PHE A 185 -5.27 -7.79 -26.60
N THR A 186 -4.29 -7.88 -25.70
CA THR A 186 -4.41 -7.36 -24.34
C THR A 186 -3.85 -5.95 -24.25
N ILE A 187 -4.68 -5.00 -23.84
CA ILE A 187 -4.32 -3.60 -23.61
C ILE A 187 -4.33 -3.34 -22.11
N VAL A 188 -3.23 -2.81 -21.57
CA VAL A 188 -3.17 -2.32 -20.20
C VAL A 188 -3.16 -0.80 -20.23
N ILE A 189 -4.16 -0.19 -19.61
CA ILE A 189 -4.31 1.25 -19.45
C ILE A 189 -3.82 1.64 -18.07
N ASP A 190 -2.89 2.56 -18.01
CA ASP A 190 -2.33 3.08 -16.78
C ASP A 190 -2.91 4.47 -16.48
N ALA A 191 -3.75 4.54 -15.45
CA ALA A 191 -4.24 5.82 -14.95
C ALA A 191 -3.12 6.49 -14.12
N GLY A 192 -2.48 7.52 -14.68
CA GLY A 192 -1.38 8.24 -14.03
C GLY A 192 -1.71 8.72 -12.63
N HIS A 193 -0.71 8.81 -11.75
CA HIS A 193 -0.86 9.24 -10.35
C HIS A 193 -1.80 8.34 -9.53
N GLY A 194 -2.46 8.86 -8.49
CA GLY A 194 -3.39 8.14 -7.61
C GLY A 194 -3.01 8.24 -6.13
N GLY A 195 -4.02 8.19 -5.27
CA GLY A 195 -3.88 8.30 -3.82
C GLY A 195 -3.18 9.59 -3.41
N ILE A 196 -2.02 9.43 -2.76
CA ILE A 196 -1.21 10.53 -2.20
C ILE A 196 -0.49 11.36 -3.28
N ASP A 197 -0.33 10.81 -4.49
CA ASP A 197 0.17 11.54 -5.64
C ASP A 197 -1.03 12.12 -6.41
N SER A 198 -1.22 13.43 -6.26
CA SER A 198 -2.30 14.16 -6.93
C SER A 198 -2.04 14.43 -8.41
N GLY A 199 -0.78 14.29 -8.85
CA GLY A 199 -0.29 14.90 -10.08
C GLY A 199 -0.45 16.41 -10.08
N ALA A 200 -0.56 16.98 -11.29
CA ALA A 200 -0.82 18.38 -11.50
C ALA A 200 -2.17 18.83 -10.91
N ARG A 201 -2.24 20.13 -10.57
CA ARG A 201 -3.46 20.78 -10.10
C ARG A 201 -3.88 21.89 -11.07
N GLY A 202 -5.08 21.79 -11.61
CA GLY A 202 -5.67 22.80 -12.48
C GLY A 202 -6.05 24.07 -11.72
N VAL A 203 -6.25 25.18 -12.46
CA VAL A 203 -6.60 26.50 -11.91
C VAL A 203 -7.91 26.49 -11.10
N ALA A 204 -8.87 25.65 -11.50
CA ALA A 204 -10.15 25.46 -10.82
C ALA A 204 -10.10 24.38 -9.70
N GLY A 205 -8.91 23.87 -9.37
CA GLY A 205 -8.71 22.90 -8.29
C GLY A 205 -8.74 21.42 -8.68
N ALA A 206 -9.09 21.09 -9.94
CA ALA A 206 -9.09 19.72 -10.45
C ALA A 206 -7.71 19.05 -10.30
N LEU A 207 -7.69 17.81 -9.84
CA LEU A 207 -6.47 17.01 -9.70
C LEU A 207 -6.28 16.12 -10.92
N GLU A 208 -5.05 16.04 -11.40
CA GLU A 208 -4.69 15.18 -12.52
C GLU A 208 -5.07 13.73 -12.26
N LYS A 209 -4.82 13.20 -11.05
CA LYS A 209 -5.16 11.82 -10.68
C LYS A 209 -6.64 11.43 -10.89
N ASP A 210 -7.55 12.40 -10.73
CA ASP A 210 -8.99 12.20 -10.88
C ASP A 210 -9.37 12.22 -12.37
N VAL A 211 -8.79 13.17 -13.10
CA VAL A 211 -8.97 13.32 -14.55
C VAL A 211 -8.44 12.09 -15.29
N THR A 212 -7.24 11.61 -14.94
CA THR A 212 -6.62 10.44 -15.58
C THR A 212 -7.39 9.16 -15.27
N LEU A 213 -7.89 8.98 -14.04
CA LEU A 213 -8.72 7.83 -13.69
C LEU A 213 -10.04 7.82 -14.46
N THR A 214 -10.70 8.99 -14.53
CA THR A 214 -11.96 9.14 -15.27
C THR A 214 -11.76 8.81 -16.74
N PHE A 215 -10.75 9.41 -17.39
CA PHE A 215 -10.46 9.17 -18.80
C PHE A 215 -10.04 7.71 -19.07
N ALA A 216 -9.21 7.12 -18.20
CA ALA A 216 -8.78 5.73 -18.35
C ALA A 216 -9.97 4.75 -18.24
N THR A 217 -10.92 5.04 -17.37
CA THR A 217 -12.16 4.26 -17.21
C THR A 217 -13.03 4.37 -18.45
N GLU A 218 -13.25 5.59 -18.97
CA GLU A 218 -14.01 5.79 -20.21
C GLU A 218 -13.34 5.10 -21.42
N LEU A 219 -12.00 5.17 -21.51
CA LEU A 219 -11.24 4.49 -22.55
C LEU A 219 -11.37 2.97 -22.45
N LYS A 220 -11.31 2.41 -21.22
CA LYS A 220 -11.53 0.98 -20.99
C LYS A 220 -12.92 0.58 -21.47
N ASP A 221 -13.96 1.28 -21.04
CA ASP A 221 -15.35 0.98 -21.40
C ASP A 221 -15.59 1.09 -22.91
N ALA A 222 -14.96 2.06 -23.58
CA ALA A 222 -15.04 2.21 -25.03
C ALA A 222 -14.37 1.04 -25.78
N LEU A 223 -13.20 0.60 -25.31
CA LEU A 223 -12.46 -0.51 -25.90
C LEU A 223 -13.12 -1.87 -25.64
N GLU A 224 -13.69 -2.08 -24.45
CA GLU A 224 -14.38 -3.33 -24.10
C GLU A 224 -15.65 -3.54 -24.94
N LYS A 225 -16.32 -2.47 -25.39
CA LYS A 225 -17.47 -2.54 -26.32
C LYS A 225 -17.12 -3.11 -27.70
N LEU A 226 -15.86 -3.11 -28.09
CA LEU A 226 -15.42 -3.64 -29.38
C LEU A 226 -15.28 -5.18 -29.37
N ASP A 227 -15.30 -5.81 -28.18
CA ASP A 227 -15.21 -7.26 -27.91
C ASP A 227 -13.97 -8.01 -28.47
N VAL A 228 -13.12 -7.32 -29.24
CA VAL A 228 -11.86 -7.86 -29.79
C VAL A 228 -10.66 -7.69 -28.85
N PHE A 229 -10.77 -6.81 -27.86
CA PHE A 229 -9.68 -6.49 -26.93
C PHE A 229 -9.95 -7.07 -25.55
N ARG A 230 -8.88 -7.51 -24.88
CA ARG A 230 -8.89 -7.70 -23.43
C ARG A 230 -8.29 -6.45 -22.79
N VAL A 231 -9.07 -5.71 -22.03
CA VAL A 231 -8.59 -4.47 -21.40
C VAL A 231 -8.39 -4.69 -19.90
N ARG A 232 -7.30 -4.14 -19.38
CA ARG A 232 -6.95 -4.15 -17.95
C ARG A 232 -6.47 -2.76 -17.55
N MET A 233 -6.64 -2.41 -16.28
CA MET A 233 -6.12 -1.16 -15.73
C MET A 233 -5.03 -1.43 -14.71
N THR A 234 -4.08 -0.51 -14.55
CA THR A 234 -3.10 -0.60 -13.44
C THR A 234 -3.76 -0.35 -12.10
N ARG A 235 -4.67 0.65 -12.03
CA ARG A 235 -5.57 0.94 -10.92
C ARG A 235 -6.97 1.27 -11.45
N ASP A 236 -8.00 0.92 -10.71
CA ASP A 236 -9.41 1.25 -10.96
C ASP A 236 -10.03 2.11 -9.85
N ASP A 237 -9.22 2.48 -8.85
CA ASP A 237 -9.58 3.35 -7.73
C ASP A 237 -8.51 4.44 -7.50
N ASP A 238 -8.67 5.22 -6.42
CA ASP A 238 -7.72 6.26 -6.01
C ASP A 238 -6.51 5.69 -5.24
N THR A 239 -5.91 4.60 -5.73
CA THR A 239 -4.70 4.02 -5.15
C THR A 239 -3.43 4.54 -5.83
N PHE A 240 -2.39 4.81 -5.03
CA PHE A 240 -1.06 5.11 -5.55
C PHE A 240 -0.31 3.85 -6.00
N LEU A 241 0.20 3.85 -7.23
CA LEU A 241 1.12 2.83 -7.75
C LEU A 241 2.48 3.43 -8.15
N ARG A 242 3.55 2.68 -7.86
CA ARG A 242 4.92 3.01 -8.29
C ARG A 242 5.06 2.79 -9.81
N LEU A 243 6.02 3.47 -10.45
CA LEU A 243 6.24 3.36 -11.90
C LEU A 243 6.59 1.92 -12.34
N ASP A 244 7.44 1.23 -11.59
CA ASP A 244 7.81 -0.16 -11.85
C ASP A 244 6.67 -1.14 -11.55
N GLU A 245 5.81 -0.84 -10.58
CA GLU A 245 4.60 -1.61 -10.31
C GLU A 245 3.61 -1.54 -11.48
N ARG A 246 3.44 -0.37 -12.10
CA ARG A 246 2.62 -0.21 -13.31
C ARG A 246 3.14 -1.08 -14.46
N VAL A 247 4.46 -1.07 -14.69
CA VAL A 247 5.12 -1.93 -15.68
C VAL A 247 4.99 -3.42 -15.32
N ARG A 248 5.10 -3.77 -14.04
CA ARG A 248 4.94 -5.15 -13.55
C ARG A 248 3.53 -5.66 -13.81
N ILE A 249 2.50 -4.88 -13.50
CA ILE A 249 1.09 -5.23 -13.78
C ILE A 249 0.90 -5.48 -15.27
N ALA A 250 1.44 -4.61 -16.14
CA ALA A 250 1.37 -4.79 -17.59
C ALA A 250 1.99 -6.11 -18.05
N ARG A 251 3.18 -6.44 -17.55
CA ARG A 251 3.87 -7.71 -17.85
C ARG A 251 3.12 -8.93 -17.31
N GLN A 252 2.57 -8.85 -16.10
CA GLN A 252 1.81 -9.94 -15.49
C GLN A 252 0.52 -10.29 -16.25
N HIS A 253 -0.11 -9.28 -16.87
CA HIS A 253 -1.27 -9.50 -17.74
C HIS A 253 -0.90 -9.89 -19.18
N GLY A 254 0.38 -9.98 -19.53
CA GLY A 254 0.82 -10.28 -20.89
C GLY A 254 0.38 -9.20 -21.89
N ALA A 255 0.44 -7.92 -21.48
CA ALA A 255 -0.01 -6.81 -22.31
C ALA A 255 0.74 -6.76 -23.65
N ASN A 256 -0.03 -6.63 -24.73
CA ASN A 256 0.49 -6.36 -26.07
C ASN A 256 0.67 -4.85 -26.30
N LEU A 257 -0.12 -4.02 -25.60
CA LEU A 257 -0.05 -2.56 -25.61
C LEU A 257 -0.19 -2.03 -24.18
N PHE A 258 0.65 -1.05 -23.85
CA PHE A 258 0.58 -0.28 -22.61
C PHE A 258 0.30 1.19 -22.96
N ILE A 259 -0.75 1.76 -22.38
CA ILE A 259 -1.16 3.16 -22.59
C ILE A 259 -1.16 3.85 -21.23
N SER A 260 -0.25 4.79 -20.99
CA SER A 260 -0.29 5.62 -19.79
C SER A 260 -0.99 6.94 -20.08
N VAL A 261 -1.96 7.30 -19.24
CA VAL A 261 -2.81 8.47 -19.37
C VAL A 261 -2.39 9.51 -18.35
N HIS A 262 -2.06 10.72 -18.83
CA HIS A 262 -1.63 11.86 -18.04
C HIS A 262 -2.34 13.15 -18.47
N ALA A 263 -2.42 14.12 -17.57
CA ALA A 263 -2.93 15.46 -17.79
C ALA A 263 -1.98 16.49 -17.15
N ASP A 264 -0.74 16.47 -17.63
CA ASP A 264 0.38 17.23 -17.09
C ASP A 264 0.19 18.75 -17.14
N THR A 265 0.95 19.46 -16.31
CA THR A 265 1.13 20.91 -16.43
C THR A 265 2.51 21.25 -16.96
N ILE A 266 2.56 22.20 -17.89
CA ILE A 266 3.82 22.76 -18.43
C ILE A 266 4.00 24.22 -18.05
N ARG A 267 5.26 24.65 -17.93
CA ARG A 267 5.63 25.99 -17.42
C ARG A 267 5.12 27.15 -18.28
N TYR A 268 4.89 26.93 -19.57
CA TYR A 268 4.43 27.97 -20.50
C TYR A 268 2.91 28.06 -20.52
N LYS A 269 2.38 29.22 -20.10
CA LYS A 269 0.96 29.53 -20.18
C LYS A 269 0.53 29.61 -21.65
N GLY A 270 -0.57 28.95 -22.02
CA GLY A 270 -1.18 29.02 -23.35
C GLY A 270 -0.95 27.82 -24.27
N VAL A 271 -0.10 26.87 -23.89
CA VAL A 271 0.05 25.60 -24.62
C VAL A 271 -1.09 24.66 -24.22
N ARG A 272 -1.77 24.10 -25.23
CA ARG A 272 -2.92 23.21 -25.08
C ARG A 272 -2.97 22.24 -26.25
N GLY A 273 -3.57 21.08 -26.04
CA GLY A 273 -3.75 20.04 -27.06
C GLY A 273 -3.36 18.67 -26.53
N ALA A 274 -3.83 17.63 -27.22
CA ALA A 274 -3.41 16.27 -26.92
C ALA A 274 -1.99 16.02 -27.47
N THR A 275 -1.18 15.30 -26.69
CA THR A 275 0.17 14.89 -27.05
C THR A 275 0.34 13.40 -26.78
N VAL A 276 1.15 12.74 -27.63
CA VAL A 276 1.51 11.33 -27.47
C VAL A 276 3.03 11.25 -27.34
N TYR A 277 3.49 10.58 -26.29
CA TYR A 277 4.89 10.28 -26.06
C TYR A 277 5.13 8.79 -26.25
N THR A 278 6.28 8.43 -26.81
CA THR A 278 6.74 7.05 -26.95
C THR A 278 8.07 6.89 -26.24
N VAL A 279 8.28 5.72 -25.63
CA VAL A 279 9.53 5.32 -24.96
C VAL A 279 10.30 4.29 -25.76
#